data_AF-A0A0V8IPD9-F1
#
_entry.id   AF-A0A0V8IPD9-F1
#
_cell.length_a   1.000
_cell.length_b   1.000
_cell.length_c   1.000
_cell.angle_alpha   90.00
_cell.angle_beta   90.00
_cell.angle_gamma   90.00
#
_symmetry.space_group_name_H-M   'P 1'
#
loop_
_entity.id
_entity.type
_entity.pdbx_description
1 polymer ?
#
loop_
_entity_poly.entity_id
_entity_poly.type
_entity_poly.pdbx_seq_one_letter_code
_entity_poly.pdbx_strand_id
1 'polypeptide(L)' 'MTFDATSSVTLKIWDRATLHHTLDAAVSDLSARHNTTTCQIAVTCSGPNTFTLSVRDRALANA' A
#
# COMPACT_ATOMS: atom_id res chain seq x y z
N MET A 1 -19.27 9.45 -1.80
CA MET A 1 -18.38 8.33 -2.18
C MET A 1 -16.96 8.85 -2.09
N THR A 2 -16.43 8.94 -0.87
CA THR A 2 -15.10 9.51 -0.61
C THR A 2 -14.11 8.36 -0.57
N PHE A 3 -13.31 8.22 -1.64
CA PHE A 3 -12.07 7.46 -1.58
C PHE A 3 -11.16 8.20 -0.61
N ASP A 4 -11.01 7.68 0.61
CA ASP A 4 -10.03 8.16 1.58
C ASP A 4 -8.63 7.83 1.04
N ALA A 5 -8.12 8.70 0.17
CA ALA A 5 -6.78 8.59 -0.41
C ALA A 5 -5.68 8.91 0.61
N THR A 6 -6.04 9.19 1.86
CA THR A 6 -5.12 9.53 2.94
C THR A 6 -4.17 8.37 3.26
N SER A 7 -4.57 7.13 2.97
CA SER A 7 -3.84 5.92 3.38
C SER A 7 -3.45 5.00 2.23
N SER A 8 -3.43 5.51 0.99
CA SER A 8 -3.12 4.72 -0.21
C SER A 8 -2.04 5.37 -1.06
N VAL A 9 -1.02 4.60 -1.43
CA VAL A 9 0.12 5.05 -2.23
C VAL A 9 0.15 4.25 -3.52
N THR A 10 0.19 4.94 -4.66
CA THR A 10 0.34 4.28 -5.97
C THR A 10 1.76 4.48 -6.47
N LEU A 11 2.47 3.38 -6.73
CA LEU A 11 3.81 3.39 -7.30
C LEU A 11 3.81 2.75 -8.69
N LYS A 12 4.53 3.37 -9.61
CA LYS A 12 4.85 2.78 -10.91
C LYS A 12 6.26 2.21 -10.87
N ILE A 13 6.36 0.88 -10.93
CA ILE A 13 7.61 0.14 -10.85
C ILE A 13 7.91 -0.47 -12.21
N TRP A 14 8.92 0.09 -12.89
CA TRP A 14 9.34 -0.35 -14.22
C TRP A 14 10.37 -1.48 -14.16
N ASP A 15 11.22 -1.48 -13.12
CA ASP A 15 12.23 -2.50 -12.92
C ASP A 15 11.71 -3.63 -12.01
N ARG A 16 11.57 -4.84 -12.57
CA ARG A 16 11.04 -6.00 -11.84
C ARG A 16 12.02 -6.53 -10.79
N ALA A 17 13.33 -6.30 -10.94
CA ALA A 17 14.32 -6.77 -9.98
C ALA A 17 14.21 -6.01 -8.64
N THR A 18 13.94 -4.71 -8.71
CA THR A 18 13.74 -3.83 -7.54
C THR A 18 12.30 -3.77 -7.06
N LEU A 19 11.36 -4.45 -7.73
CA LEU A 19 9.94 -4.44 -7.39
C LEU A 19 9.70 -4.87 -5.94
N HIS A 20 10.24 -6.02 -5.54
CA HIS A 20 10.06 -6.52 -4.18
C HIS A 20 10.68 -5.58 -3.14
N HIS A 21 11.86 -5.05 -3.41
CA HIS A 21 12.54 -4.11 -2.53
C HIS A 21 11.78 -2.78 -2.40
N THR A 22 11.27 -2.25 -3.51
CA THR A 22 10.52 -0.99 -3.54
C THR A 22 9.18 -1.15 -2.84
N LEU A 23 8.49 -2.29 -3.03
CA LEU A 23 7.27 -2.58 -2.30
C LEU A 23 7.54 -2.72 -0.81
N ASP A 24 8.57 -3.44 -0.40
CA ASP A 24 8.93 -3.61 1.02
C ASP A 24 9.26 -2.26 1.69
N ALA A 25 10.04 -1.42 1.01
CA ALA A 25 10.33 -0.06 1.47
C ALA A 25 9.07 0.81 1.57
N ALA A 26 8.18 0.76 0.58
CA ALA A 26 6.92 1.49 0.60
C ALA A 26 5.97 0.99 1.69
N VAL A 27 5.90 -0.32 1.92
CA VAL A 27 5.15 -0.95 3.02
C VAL A 27 5.72 -0.47 4.36
N SER A 28 7.05 -0.47 4.52
CA SER A 28 7.71 -0.02 5.74
C SER A 28 7.46 1.47 6.01
N ASP A 29 7.61 2.34 5.01
CA ASP A 29 7.35 3.78 5.15
C ASP A 29 5.89 4.05 5.51
N LEU A 30 4.96 3.38 4.82
CA LEU A 30 3.52 3.52 5.07
C LEU A 30 3.15 3.00 6.47
N SER A 31 3.75 1.89 6.90
CA SER A 31 3.54 1.33 8.24
C SER A 31 4.02 2.27 9.34
N ALA A 32 5.19 2.91 9.16
CA ALA A 32 5.75 3.88 10.09
C ALA A 32 4.93 5.17 10.15
N ARG A 33 4.48 5.68 8.99
CA ARG A 33 3.69 6.92 8.90
C ARG A 33 2.30 6.80 9.51
N HIS A 34 1.66 5.64 9.35
CA HIS A 34 0.32 5.39 9.87
C HIS A 34 0.33 4.65 11.23
N ASN A 35 1.52 4.33 11.77
CA ASN A 35 1.70 3.55 13.00
C ASN A 35 0.91 2.22 12.99
N THR A 36 0.88 1.57 11.83
CA THR A 36 0.12 0.32 11.58
C THR A 36 1.10 -0.81 11.36
N THR A 37 0.68 -2.05 11.64
CA THR A 37 1.49 -3.21 11.29
C THR A 37 1.50 -3.42 9.78
N THR A 38 2.64 -3.80 9.21
CA THR A 38 2.79 -4.12 7.77
C THR A 38 1.75 -5.13 7.26
N CYS A 39 1.23 -6.00 8.12
CA CYS A 39 0.13 -6.94 7.84
C CYS A 39 -1.20 -6.27 7.46
N GLN A 40 -1.37 -4.98 7.78
CA GLN A 40 -2.56 -4.21 7.40
C GLN A 40 -2.40 -3.55 6.03
N ILE A 41 -1.25 -3.65 5.36
CA ILE A 41 -1.05 -3.01 4.06
C ILE A 41 -1.43 -3.99 2.95
N ALA A 42 -2.48 -3.65 2.21
CA ALA A 42 -2.89 -4.36 1.01
C ALA A 42 -2.11 -3.84 -0.19
N VAL A 43 -1.50 -4.74 -0.96
CA VAL A 43 -0.84 -4.40 -2.23
C VAL A 43 -1.71 -4.92 -3.37
N THR A 44 -2.22 -4.01 -4.18
CA THR A 44 -3.05 -4.30 -5.34
C THR A 44 -2.26 -4.00 -6.61
N CYS A 45 -2.20 -4.96 -7.53
CA CYS A 45 -1.67 -4.71 -8.87
C CYS A 45 -2.78 -4.10 -9.72
N SER A 46 -2.73 -2.79 -9.94
CA SER A 46 -3.78 -2.04 -10.65
C SER A 46 -3.53 -1.95 -12.16
N GLY A 47 -2.36 -2.38 -12.65
CA GLY A 47 -2.05 -2.38 -14.07
C GLY A 47 -0.64 -2.88 -14.40
N PRO A 48 -0.24 -2.86 -15.68
CA PRO A 48 1.12 -3.15 -16.06
C PRO A 48 2.05 -2.16 -15.34
N ASN A 49 2.93 -2.70 -14.50
CA ASN A 49 3.92 -1.94 -13.72
C ASN A 49 3.33 -0.97 -12.68
N THR A 50 2.04 -1.05 -12.36
CA THR A 50 1.41 -0.11 -11.40
C THR A 50 0.88 -0.88 -10.19
N PHE A 51 1.38 -0.51 -9.01
CA PHE A 51 1.02 -1.11 -7.73
C PHE A 51 0.41 -0.06 -6.83
N THR A 52 -0.77 -0.35 -6.30
CA THR A 52 -1.46 0.48 -5.33
C THR A 52 -1.36 -0.20 -3.98
N LEU A 53 -0.61 0.40 -3.06
CA LEU A 53 -0.58 0.01 -1.66
C LEU A 53 -1.67 0.78 -0.92
N SER A 54 -2.36 0.14 0.00
CA SER A 54 -3.40 0.78 0.80
C SER A 54 -3.40 0.20 2.21
N VAL A 55 -3.43 1.04 3.22
CA VAL A 55 -3.64 0.60 4.60
C VAL A 55 -5.10 0.15 4.74
N ARG A 56 -5.29 -1.11 5.14
CA ARG A 56 -6.55 -1.63 5.63
C ARG A 56 -6.74 -1.11 7.05
N ASP A 57 -7.33 0.07 7.16
CA ASP A 57 -7.77 0.55 8.45
C ASP A 57 -8.81 -0.44 9.02
N ARG A 58 -8.54 -0.94 10.23
CA ARG A 58 -9.40 -1.94 10.89
C ARG A 58 -10.76 -1.36 11.30
N ALA A 59 -11.01 -0.06 11.11
CA ALA A 59 -12.24 0.61 11.53
C ALA A 59 -13.51 0.22 10.74
N LEU A 60 -13.41 -0.58 9.68
CA LEU A 60 -14.58 -1.09 8.95
C LEU A 60 -14.84 -2.59 9.14
N ALA A 61 -14.18 -3.24 10.12
CA ALA A 61 -14.43 -4.64 10.47
C ALA A 61 -15.42 -4.83 11.64
N ASN A 62 -16.35 -3.88 11.84
CA ASN A 62 -17.56 -4.11 12.63
C ASN A 62 -18.76 -3.81 11.75
N ALA A 63 -19.36 -4.89 11.24
CA ALA A 63 -20.73 -4.95 10.77
C ALA A 63 -21.70 -4.89 11.96
#